data_AF-A0AAJ2DRR1-F1
#
_entry.id   AF-A0AAJ2DRR1-F1
#
_cell.length_a   1.000
_cell.length_b   1.000
_cell.length_c   1.000
_cell.angle_alpha   90.00
_cell.angle_beta   90.00
_cell.angle_gamma   90.00
#
_symmetry.space_group_name_H-M   'P 1'
#
loop_
_entity.id
_entity.type
_entity.pdbx_description
1 polymer ?
#
loop_
_entity_poly.entity_id
_entity_poly.type
_entity_poly.pdbx_seq_one_letter_code
_entity_poly.pdbx_strand_id
1 'polypeptide(L)'
;MTLFHESRHCQQTFWMYAMVQQQSNGFRGQVDKDGKVLPDLVHIGEWPEAEARNDLARAIVALACTQSIPENTAALISIKRMAVPYYLWHLTFQERHGARPSYLSDANAAAVEIGKVRRFALDLLHDTGLGGTAIDIDDLATEPPQRNVNYSGRPWENDAFFTEEVAGCYWDHLGGGELVLPEPDVCSPKLDGDSRSSERLAIILKGSRQGEQAK
;
A
#
# COMPACT_ATOMS: atom_id res chain seq x y z
N MET A 1 7.60 -7.42 17.43
CA MET A 1 7.86 -7.31 15.98
C MET A 1 8.87 -8.39 15.62
N THR A 2 8.52 -9.32 14.73
CA THR A 2 9.35 -10.50 14.42
C THR A 2 10.31 -10.24 13.25
N LEU A 3 11.37 -11.06 13.12
CA LEU A 3 12.29 -11.00 11.98
C LEU A 3 11.56 -11.17 10.63
N PHE A 4 10.52 -12.02 10.58
CA PHE A 4 9.76 -12.30 9.37
C PHE A 4 8.93 -11.10 8.91
N HIS A 5 8.32 -10.37 9.85
CA HIS A 5 7.56 -9.15 9.54
C HIS A 5 8.46 -8.07 8.93
N GLU A 6 9.59 -7.76 9.59
CA GLU A 6 10.54 -6.76 9.08
C GLU A 6 11.19 -7.18 7.76
N SER A 7 11.55 -8.46 7.62
CA SER A 7 12.11 -8.98 6.37
C SER A 7 11.09 -8.87 5.23
N ARG A 8 9.79 -9.01 5.53
CA ARG A 8 8.73 -8.86 4.54
C ARG A 8 8.61 -7.41 4.08
N HIS A 9 8.71 -6.42 4.98
CA HIS A 9 8.76 -5.00 4.59
C HIS A 9 9.91 -4.71 3.63
N CYS A 10 11.10 -5.29 3.86
CA CYS A 10 12.22 -5.15 2.93
C CYS A 10 11.89 -5.73 1.54
N GLN A 11 11.33 -6.94 1.49
CA GLN A 11 10.95 -7.60 0.23
C GLN A 11 9.86 -6.80 -0.52
N GLN A 12 8.81 -6.37 0.18
CA GLN A 12 7.73 -5.56 -0.38
C GLN A 12 8.28 -4.26 -0.96
N THR A 13 9.12 -3.54 -0.21
CA THR A 13 9.69 -2.26 -0.65
C THR A 13 10.54 -2.44 -1.90
N PHE A 14 11.36 -3.50 -1.95
CA PHE A 14 12.15 -3.85 -3.11
C PHE A 14 11.27 -4.04 -4.36
N TRP A 15 10.20 -4.82 -4.26
CA TRP A 15 9.29 -5.07 -5.39
C TRP A 15 8.44 -3.86 -5.77
N MET A 16 8.02 -3.05 -4.79
CA MET A 16 7.36 -1.77 -5.06
C MET A 16 8.27 -0.85 -5.88
N TYR A 17 9.54 -0.70 -5.50
CA TYR A 17 10.52 0.10 -6.23
C TYR A 17 10.76 -0.43 -7.64
N ALA A 18 11.01 -1.74 -7.78
CA ALA A 18 11.16 -2.38 -9.07
C ALA A 18 9.96 -2.08 -10.00
N MET A 19 8.73 -2.20 -9.48
CA MET A 19 7.52 -1.91 -10.24
C MET A 19 7.43 -0.44 -10.68
N VAL A 20 7.56 0.52 -9.77
CA VAL A 20 7.33 1.93 -10.11
C VAL A 20 8.40 2.47 -11.07
N GLN A 21 9.60 1.89 -11.03
CA GLN A 21 10.70 2.24 -11.96
C GLN A 21 10.53 1.58 -13.33
N GLN A 22 10.15 0.30 -13.39
CA GLN A 22 10.10 -0.46 -14.64
C GLN A 22 8.75 -0.35 -15.38
N GLN A 23 7.65 -0.09 -14.66
CA GLN A 23 6.27 -0.09 -15.19
C GLN A 23 5.62 1.29 -15.13
N SER A 24 6.38 2.35 -15.45
CA SER A 24 5.89 3.74 -15.40
C SER A 24 4.63 4.00 -16.26
N ASN A 25 4.45 3.27 -17.35
CA ASN A 25 3.22 3.32 -18.17
C ASN A 25 1.98 2.78 -17.44
N GLY A 26 2.16 1.86 -16.49
CA GLY A 26 1.07 1.30 -15.68
C GLY A 26 0.42 2.31 -14.73
N PHE A 27 0.99 3.51 -14.62
CA PHE A 27 0.50 4.61 -13.80
C PHE A 27 0.05 5.82 -14.64
N ARG A 28 -0.16 5.62 -15.95
CA ARG A 28 -0.58 6.65 -16.90
C ARG A 28 -1.80 6.20 -17.70
N GLY A 29 -2.64 7.16 -18.10
CA GLY A 29 -3.82 6.93 -18.94
C GLY A 29 -4.81 5.91 -18.39
N GLN A 30 -4.82 5.72 -17.07
CA GLN A 30 -5.72 4.78 -16.41
C GLN A 30 -7.12 5.39 -16.36
N VAL A 31 -8.14 4.52 -16.32
CA VAL A 31 -9.53 4.92 -16.15
C VAL A 31 -10.09 4.23 -14.93
N ASP A 32 -10.92 4.94 -14.18
CA ASP A 32 -11.67 4.37 -13.05
C ASP A 32 -12.81 3.47 -13.55
N LYS A 33 -13.48 2.81 -12.60
CA LYS A 33 -14.63 1.92 -12.88
C LYS A 33 -15.79 2.60 -13.65
N ASP A 34 -15.88 3.93 -13.58
CA ASP A 34 -16.92 4.73 -14.23
C ASP A 34 -16.46 5.28 -15.60
N GLY A 35 -15.27 4.87 -16.06
CA GLY A 35 -14.70 5.25 -17.35
C GLY A 35 -14.06 6.64 -17.37
N LYS A 36 -13.82 7.25 -16.20
CA LYS A 36 -13.18 8.56 -16.09
C LYS A 36 -11.68 8.41 -15.95
N VAL A 37 -10.95 9.26 -16.67
CA VAL A 37 -9.48 9.26 -16.67
C VAL A 37 -8.93 9.64 -15.30
N LEU A 38 -8.10 8.76 -14.75
CA LEU A 38 -7.33 9.00 -13.54
C LEU A 38 -6.12 9.90 -13.85
N PRO A 39 -5.64 10.69 -12.88
CA PRO A 39 -4.44 11.47 -13.05
C PRO A 39 -3.21 10.59 -13.29
N ASP A 40 -2.35 10.99 -14.22
CA ASP A 40 -1.04 10.36 -14.41
C ASP A 40 -0.14 10.58 -13.19
N LEU A 41 0.41 9.49 -12.64
CA LEU A 41 1.41 9.55 -11.56
C LEU A 41 2.82 9.59 -12.16
N VAL A 42 3.18 10.72 -12.77
CA VAL A 42 4.44 10.83 -13.53
C VAL A 42 5.69 10.73 -12.65
N HIS A 43 5.60 11.09 -11.36
CA HIS A 43 6.73 11.14 -10.44
C HIS A 43 6.88 9.87 -9.58
N ILE A 44 5.94 8.91 -9.64
CA ILE A 44 6.02 7.72 -8.78
C ILE A 44 7.28 6.88 -9.02
N GLY A 45 7.84 6.90 -10.24
CA GLY A 45 9.09 6.23 -10.57
C GLY A 45 10.35 6.95 -10.06
N GLU A 46 10.25 8.21 -9.66
CA GLU A 46 11.36 9.02 -9.12
C GLU A 46 11.48 8.85 -7.59
N TRP A 47 10.41 8.38 -6.95
CA TRP A 47 10.32 8.17 -5.51
C TRP A 47 11.45 7.29 -4.93
N PRO A 48 11.82 6.13 -5.53
CA PRO A 48 12.84 5.26 -4.96
C PRO A 48 14.21 5.94 -4.82
N GLU A 49 14.64 6.68 -5.85
CA GLU A 49 15.94 7.36 -5.83
C GLU A 49 15.94 8.53 -4.83
N ALA A 50 14.82 9.25 -4.72
CA ALA A 50 14.69 10.35 -3.76
C ALA A 50 14.80 9.89 -2.29
N GLU A 51 14.46 8.64 -1.99
CA GLU A 51 14.58 8.05 -0.66
C GLU A 51 15.96 7.45 -0.35
N ALA A 52 16.83 7.34 -1.34
CA ALA A 52 18.13 6.71 -1.17
C ALA A 52 19.14 7.63 -0.44
N ARG A 53 19.21 7.48 0.90
CA ARG A 53 20.02 8.37 1.78
C ARG A 53 21.52 8.09 1.79
N ASN A 54 21.97 6.93 1.31
CA ASN A 54 23.38 6.52 1.30
C ASN A 54 23.69 5.62 0.09
N ASP A 55 24.97 5.31 -0.11
CA ASP A 55 25.43 4.54 -1.29
C ASP A 55 24.87 3.12 -1.33
N LEU A 56 24.67 2.48 -0.17
CA LEU A 56 24.05 1.17 -0.10
C LEU A 56 22.58 1.23 -0.53
N ALA A 57 21.82 2.22 -0.06
CA ALA A 57 20.43 2.42 -0.45
C ALA A 57 20.33 2.69 -1.97
N ARG A 58 21.22 3.53 -2.52
CA ARG A 58 21.29 3.77 -3.97
C ARG A 58 21.60 2.50 -4.75
N ALA A 59 22.54 1.67 -4.26
CA ALA A 59 22.85 0.40 -4.88
C ALA A 59 21.65 -0.58 -4.86
N ILE A 60 20.87 -0.60 -3.78
CA ILE A 60 19.66 -1.42 -3.67
C ILE A 60 18.57 -0.92 -4.63
N VAL A 61 18.35 0.39 -4.72
CA VAL A 61 17.39 0.99 -5.66
C VAL A 61 17.79 0.69 -7.11
N ALA A 62 19.07 0.84 -7.45
CA ALA A 62 19.60 0.47 -8.76
C ALA A 62 19.40 -1.03 -9.05
N LEU A 63 19.63 -1.89 -8.05
CA LEU A 63 19.38 -3.32 -8.18
C LEU A 63 17.90 -3.61 -8.45
N ALA A 64 16.98 -3.03 -7.68
CA ALA A 64 15.54 -3.19 -7.86
C ALA A 64 15.08 -2.83 -9.27
N CYS A 65 15.63 -1.76 -9.85
CA CYS A 65 15.34 -1.33 -11.22
C CYS A 65 15.77 -2.35 -12.31
N THR A 66 16.62 -3.32 -11.98
CA THR A 66 17.14 -4.32 -12.93
C THR A 66 16.57 -5.72 -12.72
N GLN A 67 15.90 -5.97 -11.60
CA GLN A 67 15.33 -7.29 -11.32
C GLN A 67 14.02 -7.48 -12.07
N SER A 68 13.90 -8.59 -12.78
CA SER A 68 12.66 -8.96 -13.46
C SER A 68 11.52 -9.04 -12.47
N ILE A 69 10.49 -8.24 -12.69
CA ILE A 69 9.23 -8.32 -11.95
C ILE A 69 8.36 -9.44 -12.53
N PRO A 70 7.45 -10.05 -11.74
CA PRO A 70 6.53 -11.06 -12.25
C PRO A 70 5.68 -10.52 -13.42
N GLU A 71 5.54 -11.29 -14.49
CA GLU A 71 4.68 -10.92 -15.63
C GLU A 71 3.20 -11.22 -15.38
N ASN A 72 2.90 -12.02 -14.35
CA ASN A 72 1.55 -12.40 -14.00
C ASN A 72 0.75 -11.18 -13.50
N THR A 73 -0.41 -10.94 -14.11
CA THR A 73 -1.27 -9.80 -13.83
C THR A 73 -1.68 -9.70 -12.35
N ALA A 74 -1.92 -10.82 -11.67
CA ALA A 74 -2.34 -10.80 -10.27
C ALA A 74 -1.24 -10.25 -9.35
N ALA A 75 0.01 -10.71 -9.49
CA ALA A 75 1.14 -10.19 -8.72
C ALA A 75 1.38 -8.72 -9.03
N LEU A 76 1.25 -8.30 -10.30
CA LEU A 76 1.38 -6.90 -10.67
C LEU A 76 0.28 -6.03 -10.02
N ILE A 77 -0.96 -6.50 -9.99
CA ILE A 77 -2.04 -5.79 -9.28
C ILE A 77 -1.74 -5.71 -7.78
N SER A 78 -1.28 -6.79 -7.15
CA SER A 78 -0.96 -6.81 -5.72
C SER A 78 0.18 -5.86 -5.36
N ILE A 79 1.27 -5.83 -6.12
CA ILE A 79 2.37 -4.89 -5.88
C ILE A 79 1.90 -3.45 -6.12
N LYS A 80 1.07 -3.19 -7.13
CA LYS A 80 0.49 -1.86 -7.40
C LYS A 80 -0.37 -1.39 -6.22
N ARG A 81 -1.18 -2.28 -5.67
CA ARG A 81 -2.03 -2.06 -4.48
C ARG A 81 -1.22 -1.77 -3.21
N MET A 82 0.05 -2.14 -3.16
CA MET A 82 0.97 -1.72 -2.09
C MET A 82 1.69 -0.40 -2.44
N ALA A 83 2.23 -0.28 -3.65
CA ALA A 83 3.09 0.83 -4.07
C ALA A 83 2.38 2.19 -4.03
N VAL A 84 1.16 2.29 -4.57
CA VAL A 84 0.42 3.55 -4.65
C VAL A 84 0.08 4.13 -3.26
N PRO A 85 -0.55 3.39 -2.33
CA PRO A 85 -0.86 3.94 -1.01
C PRO A 85 0.40 4.13 -0.16
N TYR A 86 1.45 3.32 -0.33
CA TYR A 86 2.72 3.54 0.36
C TYR A 86 3.35 4.86 -0.10
N TYR A 87 3.33 5.13 -1.40
CA TYR A 87 3.79 6.40 -1.96
C TYR A 87 2.99 7.59 -1.41
N LEU A 88 1.66 7.48 -1.34
CA LEU A 88 0.80 8.49 -0.74
C LEU A 88 1.17 8.76 0.73
N TRP A 89 1.21 7.69 1.54
CA TRP A 89 1.57 7.79 2.96
C TRP A 89 2.91 8.50 3.13
N HIS A 90 3.89 8.14 2.31
CA HIS A 90 5.22 8.70 2.34
C HIS A 90 5.26 10.20 2.00
N LEU A 91 4.56 10.62 0.93
CA LEU A 91 4.43 12.05 0.60
C LEU A 91 3.76 12.85 1.72
N THR A 92 2.65 12.34 2.27
CA THR A 92 1.91 12.98 3.36
C THR A 92 2.72 13.01 4.67
N PHE A 93 3.59 12.01 4.89
CA PHE A 93 4.52 12.00 6.02
C PHE A 93 5.55 13.13 5.87
N GLN A 94 6.20 13.25 4.71
CA GLN A 94 7.18 14.32 4.48
C GLN A 94 6.54 15.71 4.61
N GLU A 95 5.38 15.92 4.00
CA GLU A 95 4.65 17.19 4.06
C GLU A 95 4.36 17.62 5.50
N ARG A 96 3.90 16.68 6.35
CA ARG A 96 3.66 16.93 7.79
C ARG A 96 4.92 17.32 8.57
N HIS A 97 6.08 16.90 8.09
CA HIS A 97 7.37 17.24 8.68
C HIS A 97 8.04 18.45 7.99
N GLY A 98 7.32 19.19 7.13
CA GLY A 98 7.83 20.35 6.42
C GLY A 98 8.89 20.01 5.37
N ALA A 99 8.96 18.73 4.97
CA ALA A 99 9.85 18.21 3.95
C ALA A 99 9.10 17.90 2.66
N ARG A 100 9.84 17.67 1.58
CA ARG A 100 9.31 17.15 0.31
C ARG A 100 10.42 16.44 -0.47
N PRO A 101 10.07 15.52 -1.38
CA PRO A 101 11.04 14.90 -2.27
C PRO A 101 11.70 15.93 -3.19
N SER A 102 12.95 15.69 -3.56
CA SER A 102 13.75 16.61 -4.38
C SER A 102 13.21 16.83 -5.80
N TYR A 103 12.38 15.92 -6.31
CA TYR A 103 11.73 16.05 -7.60
C TYR A 103 10.48 16.95 -7.59
N LEU A 104 10.02 17.38 -6.41
CA LEU A 104 8.91 18.34 -6.27
C LEU A 104 9.47 19.73 -5.97
N SER A 105 9.21 20.68 -6.88
CA SER A 105 9.78 22.03 -6.85
C SER A 105 9.47 22.79 -5.56
N ASP A 106 8.23 22.69 -5.08
CA ASP A 106 7.70 23.47 -3.96
C ASP A 106 6.54 22.74 -3.27
N ALA A 107 6.01 23.37 -2.20
CA ALA A 107 4.90 22.82 -1.43
C ALA A 107 3.60 22.68 -2.24
N ASN A 108 3.38 23.56 -3.23
CA ASN A 108 2.21 23.47 -4.10
C ASN A 108 2.34 22.26 -5.05
N ALA A 109 3.52 22.02 -5.62
CA ALA A 109 3.79 20.82 -6.40
C ALA A 109 3.59 19.54 -5.57
N ALA A 110 4.02 19.54 -4.31
CA ALA A 110 3.79 18.43 -3.38
C ALA A 110 2.29 18.18 -3.12
N ALA A 111 1.52 19.23 -2.79
CA ALA A 111 0.08 19.13 -2.56
C ALA A 111 -0.68 18.64 -3.82
N VAL A 112 -0.28 19.12 -5.00
CA VAL A 112 -0.84 18.65 -6.29
C VAL A 112 -0.56 17.17 -6.49
N GLU A 113 0.67 16.71 -6.25
CA GLU A 113 1.04 15.30 -6.40
C GLU A 113 0.28 14.42 -5.40
N ILE A 114 0.22 14.81 -4.12
CA ILE A 114 -0.58 14.13 -3.09
C ILE A 114 -2.04 13.98 -3.55
N GLY A 115 -2.65 15.05 -4.09
CA GLY A 115 -4.02 15.02 -4.59
C GLY A 115 -4.23 14.11 -5.83
N LYS A 116 -3.21 13.91 -6.66
CA LYS A 116 -3.24 12.94 -7.76
C LYS A 116 -3.15 11.51 -7.24
N VAL A 117 -2.14 11.23 -6.42
CA VAL A 117 -1.90 9.89 -5.87
C VAL A 117 -3.10 9.44 -5.03
N ARG A 118 -3.67 10.33 -4.22
CA ARG A 118 -4.88 10.06 -3.43
C ARG A 118 -6.06 9.61 -4.30
N ARG A 119 -6.34 10.31 -5.40
CA ARG A 119 -7.43 9.93 -6.32
C ARG A 119 -7.19 8.57 -6.96
N PHE A 120 -5.94 8.30 -7.34
CA PHE A 120 -5.55 7.01 -7.89
C PHE A 120 -5.68 5.88 -6.85
N ALA A 121 -5.26 6.14 -5.60
CA ALA A 121 -5.35 5.18 -4.51
C ALA A 121 -6.80 4.83 -4.15
N LEU A 122 -7.71 5.82 -4.19
CA LEU A 122 -9.14 5.61 -3.94
C LEU A 122 -9.72 4.62 -4.96
N ASP A 123 -9.51 4.82 -6.26
CA ASP A 123 -9.96 3.86 -7.28
C ASP A 123 -9.38 2.45 -7.05
N LEU A 124 -8.07 2.39 -6.75
CA LEU A 124 -7.36 1.12 -6.63
C LEU A 124 -7.76 0.27 -5.41
N LEU A 125 -8.16 0.91 -4.30
CA LEU A 125 -8.25 0.28 -2.97
C LEU A 125 -9.57 0.50 -2.22
N HIS A 126 -10.39 1.47 -2.62
CA HIS A 126 -11.74 1.60 -2.10
C HIS A 126 -12.71 0.66 -2.85
N ASP A 127 -12.50 0.47 -4.15
CA ASP A 127 -13.40 -0.29 -5.03
C ASP A 127 -12.81 -1.66 -5.40
N THR A 128 -12.37 -2.44 -4.40
CA THR A 128 -11.49 -3.61 -4.58
C THR A 128 -12.07 -4.85 -5.27
N GLY A 129 -13.33 -4.83 -5.72
CA GLY A 129 -14.00 -5.99 -6.30
C GLY A 129 -14.36 -7.06 -5.24
N LEU A 130 -14.81 -8.23 -5.69
CA LEU A 130 -15.23 -9.34 -4.80
C LEU A 130 -14.05 -9.86 -3.96
N GLY A 131 -14.17 -9.77 -2.64
CA GLY A 131 -13.23 -10.36 -1.67
C GLY A 131 -12.14 -9.42 -1.13
N GLY A 132 -12.00 -8.20 -1.67
CA GLY A 132 -11.06 -7.23 -1.12
C GLY A 132 -11.69 -6.37 -0.02
N THR A 133 -11.04 -6.26 1.13
CA THR A 133 -11.40 -5.29 2.17
C THR A 133 -11.08 -3.89 1.67
N ALA A 134 -12.11 -3.03 1.57
CA ALA A 134 -11.90 -1.63 1.21
C ALA A 134 -11.01 -0.93 2.26
N ILE A 135 -10.11 -0.07 1.81
CA ILE A 135 -9.18 0.65 2.67
C ILE A 135 -9.53 2.13 2.64
N ASP A 136 -9.70 2.73 3.82
CA ASP A 136 -9.83 4.17 3.95
C ASP A 136 -8.46 4.83 3.69
N ILE A 137 -8.34 5.41 2.49
CA ILE A 137 -7.12 6.05 2.01
C ILE A 137 -6.75 7.29 2.82
N ASP A 138 -7.71 8.03 3.34
CA ASP A 138 -7.45 9.25 4.10
C ASP A 138 -6.95 8.92 5.50
N ASP A 139 -7.60 7.95 6.14
CA ASP A 139 -7.18 7.44 7.43
C ASP A 139 -5.78 6.79 7.32
N LEU A 140 -5.53 5.99 6.27
CA LEU A 140 -4.20 5.43 5.98
C LEU A 140 -3.15 6.53 5.79
N ALA A 141 -3.48 7.55 5.00
CA ALA A 141 -2.55 8.62 4.71
C ALA A 141 -2.26 9.42 5.97
N THR A 142 -3.25 9.75 6.80
CA THR A 142 -3.14 10.74 7.89
C THR A 142 -2.91 10.17 9.29
N GLU A 143 -2.99 8.86 9.48
CA GLU A 143 -2.83 8.26 10.80
C GLU A 143 -1.47 8.59 11.45
N PRO A 144 -1.45 9.08 12.71
CA PRO A 144 -0.21 9.27 13.46
C PRO A 144 0.46 7.92 13.73
N PRO A 145 1.79 7.79 13.57
CA PRO A 145 2.51 6.53 13.82
C PRO A 145 2.28 5.94 15.21
N GLN A 146 1.83 6.74 16.19
CA GLN A 146 1.63 6.29 17.57
C GLN A 146 0.25 5.68 17.85
N ARG A 147 -0.74 5.80 16.96
CA ARG A 147 -2.11 5.34 17.25
C ARG A 147 -2.43 3.92 16.78
N ASN A 148 -1.72 3.39 15.79
CA ASN A 148 -1.79 2.00 15.29
C ASN A 148 -3.19 1.41 15.01
N VAL A 149 -4.26 2.20 15.01
CA VAL A 149 -5.66 1.74 14.86
C VAL A 149 -5.95 1.30 13.41
N ASN A 150 -5.24 1.89 12.44
CA ASN A 150 -5.33 1.54 11.04
C ASN A 150 -4.00 0.98 10.50
N TYR A 151 -3.03 0.73 11.39
CA TYR A 151 -1.71 0.22 11.03
C TYR A 151 -1.81 -1.16 10.39
N SER A 152 -2.51 -2.12 11.03
CA SER A 152 -2.73 -3.46 10.47
C SER A 152 -3.53 -3.46 9.16
N GLY A 153 -4.37 -2.43 8.95
CA GLY A 153 -5.19 -2.22 7.76
C GLY A 153 -4.43 -1.81 6.50
N ARG A 154 -3.16 -1.44 6.60
CA ARG A 154 -2.35 -1.03 5.45
C ARG A 154 -2.00 -2.26 4.60
N PRO A 155 -2.03 -2.18 3.25
CA PRO A 155 -1.75 -3.33 2.40
C PRO A 155 -0.41 -4.02 2.68
N TRP A 156 0.64 -3.23 2.94
CA TRP A 156 1.96 -3.76 3.25
C TRP A 156 2.05 -4.33 4.67
N GLU A 157 1.34 -3.76 5.64
CA GLU A 157 1.30 -4.29 7.01
C GLU A 157 0.51 -5.60 7.09
N ASN A 158 -0.63 -5.70 6.42
CA ASN A 158 -1.43 -6.93 6.39
C ASN A 158 -0.61 -8.12 5.84
N ASP A 159 0.06 -7.93 4.71
CA ASP A 159 0.90 -8.97 4.11
C ASP A 159 2.13 -9.31 4.98
N ALA A 160 2.70 -8.34 5.69
CA ALA A 160 3.78 -8.58 6.66
C ALA A 160 3.30 -9.32 7.90
N PHE A 161 2.10 -9.02 8.42
CA PHE A 161 1.49 -9.76 9.53
C PHE A 161 1.11 -11.18 9.15
N PHE A 162 0.55 -11.38 7.95
CA PHE A 162 0.23 -12.70 7.44
C PHE A 162 1.49 -13.56 7.24
N THR A 163 2.58 -12.96 6.74
CA THR A 163 3.89 -13.64 6.63
C THR A 163 4.41 -14.08 8.00
N GLU A 164 4.31 -13.23 9.02
CA GLU A 164 4.68 -13.60 10.40
C GLU A 164 3.82 -14.76 10.93
N GLU A 165 2.52 -14.74 10.67
CA GLU A 165 1.58 -15.78 11.12
C GLU A 165 1.91 -17.14 10.48
N VAL A 166 2.06 -17.19 9.16
CA VAL A 166 2.43 -18.42 8.44
C VAL A 166 3.78 -18.97 8.94
N ALA A 167 4.77 -18.09 9.16
CA ALA A 167 6.05 -18.50 9.73
C ALA A 167 5.89 -19.09 11.13
N GLY A 168 5.03 -18.49 11.97
CA GLY A 168 4.66 -19.02 13.28
C GLY A 168 4.09 -20.43 13.20
N CYS A 169 3.14 -20.68 12.29
CA CYS A 169 2.54 -22.01 12.08
C CYS A 169 3.59 -23.09 11.75
N TYR A 170 4.59 -22.75 10.93
CA TYR A 170 5.69 -23.68 10.63
C TYR A 170 6.58 -23.95 11.84
N TRP A 171 6.87 -22.93 12.66
CA TRP A 171 7.66 -23.10 13.88
C TRP A 171 6.96 -23.98 14.91
N ASP A 172 5.65 -23.78 15.11
CA ASP A 172 4.84 -24.59 16.00
C ASP A 172 4.81 -26.05 15.53
N HIS A 173 4.68 -26.28 14.22
CA HIS A 173 4.76 -27.62 13.64
C HIS A 173 6.12 -28.29 13.89
N LEU A 174 7.22 -27.56 13.66
CA LEU A 174 8.58 -28.06 13.95
C LEU A 174 8.81 -28.33 15.44
N GLY A 175 8.09 -27.62 16.32
CA GLY A 175 8.07 -27.85 17.76
C GLY A 175 7.23 -29.06 18.21
N GLY A 176 6.62 -29.79 17.28
CA GLY A 176 5.77 -30.95 17.56
C GLY A 176 4.27 -30.64 17.63
N GLY A 177 3.86 -29.42 17.29
CA GLY A 177 2.46 -29.05 17.11
C GLY A 177 1.87 -29.50 15.77
N GLU A 178 0.56 -29.34 15.63
CA GLU A 178 -0.14 -29.52 14.35
C GLU A 178 0.10 -28.30 13.44
N LEU A 179 0.32 -28.55 12.15
CA LEU A 179 0.42 -27.46 11.17
C LEU A 179 -0.99 -26.96 10.83
N VAL A 180 -1.36 -25.80 11.36
CA VAL A 180 -2.62 -25.13 11.06
C VAL A 180 -2.31 -23.83 10.32
N LEU A 181 -2.59 -23.80 9.01
CA LEU A 181 -2.41 -22.60 8.20
C LEU A 181 -3.69 -21.77 8.16
N PRO A 182 -3.59 -20.43 8.06
CA PRO A 182 -4.75 -19.57 7.81
C PRO A 182 -5.47 -19.94 6.51
N GLU A 183 -6.79 -19.77 6.49
CA GLU A 183 -7.60 -19.99 5.28
C GLU A 183 -7.17 -19.04 4.15
N PRO A 184 -7.14 -19.51 2.89
CA PRO A 184 -6.92 -18.66 1.74
C PRO A 184 -7.90 -17.48 1.70
N ASP A 185 -7.45 -16.33 1.21
CA ASP A 185 -8.24 -15.11 1.04
C ASP A 185 -8.78 -14.49 2.36
N VAL A 186 -8.33 -14.98 3.52
CA VAL A 186 -8.62 -14.38 4.83
C VAL A 186 -7.48 -13.45 5.25
N CYS A 187 -7.86 -12.26 5.70
CA CYS A 187 -6.96 -11.28 6.30
C CYS A 187 -6.36 -11.79 7.62
N SER A 188 -5.15 -11.37 8.00
CA SER A 188 -4.57 -11.87 9.25
C SER A 188 -5.49 -11.51 10.44
N PRO A 189 -5.70 -12.39 11.45
CA PRO A 189 -6.58 -12.13 12.59
C PRO A 189 -6.19 -10.90 13.42
N LYS A 190 -4.97 -10.37 13.23
CA LYS A 190 -4.55 -9.07 13.79
C LYS A 190 -5.35 -7.88 13.23
N LEU A 191 -6.08 -8.06 12.14
CA LEU A 191 -7.08 -7.12 11.62
C LEU A 191 -8.39 -7.19 12.42
N ASP A 192 -8.81 -8.38 12.83
CA ASP A 192 -10.05 -8.59 13.60
C ASP A 192 -9.93 -8.14 15.07
N GLY A 193 -8.70 -8.07 15.59
CA GLY A 193 -8.40 -7.50 16.90
C GLY A 193 -8.65 -5.99 17.01
N ASP A 194 -8.81 -5.28 15.88
CA ASP A 194 -9.07 -3.85 15.82
C ASP A 194 -10.52 -3.58 15.38
N SER A 195 -11.46 -3.99 16.25
CA SER A 195 -12.93 -3.92 16.08
C SER A 195 -13.52 -2.54 15.77
N ARG A 196 -12.69 -1.49 15.65
CA ARG A 196 -13.08 -0.13 15.24
C ARG A 196 -12.98 0.11 13.73
N SER A 197 -12.20 -0.70 13.01
CA SER A 197 -12.05 -0.60 11.55
C SER A 197 -13.33 -1.04 10.83
N SER A 198 -13.94 -2.14 11.27
CA SER A 198 -15.16 -2.73 10.68
C SER A 198 -16.41 -1.85 10.87
N GLU A 199 -16.56 -1.19 12.02
CA GLU A 199 -17.68 -0.25 12.26
C GLU A 199 -17.55 1.04 11.44
N ARG A 200 -16.33 1.57 11.24
CA ARG A 200 -16.07 2.73 10.39
C ARG A 200 -16.30 2.44 8.91
N LEU A 201 -15.86 1.28 8.43
CA LEU A 201 -16.10 0.82 7.05
C LEU A 201 -17.60 0.63 6.77
N ALA A 202 -18.38 0.15 7.74
CA ALA A 202 -19.83 0.04 7.62
C ALA A 202 -20.53 1.41 7.50
N ILE A 203 -19.97 2.47 8.08
CA ILE A 203 -20.47 3.85 7.94
C ILE A 203 -20.16 4.39 6.55
N ILE A 204 -18.95 4.15 6.02
CA ILE A 204 -18.53 4.58 4.67
C ILE A 204 -19.41 3.91 3.60
N LEU A 205 -19.62 2.59 3.70
CA LEU A 205 -20.48 1.85 2.77
C LEU A 205 -21.97 2.28 2.85
N LYS A 206 -22.44 2.75 4.01
CA LYS A 206 -23.81 3.27 4.20
C LYS A 206 -23.99 4.70 3.68
N GLY A 207 -22.99 5.56 3.83
CA GLY A 207 -23.02 6.95 3.33
C GLY A 207 -23.13 7.02 1.80
N SER A 208 -22.45 6.11 1.09
CA SER A 208 -22.48 6.05 -0.38
C SER A 208 -23.85 5.62 -0.93
N ARG A 209 -24.55 4.70 -0.24
CA ARG A 209 -25.89 4.25 -0.64
C ARG A 209 -26.98 5.31 -0.45
N GLN A 210 -26.81 6.23 0.50
CA GLN A 210 -27.78 7.33 0.70
C GLN A 210 -27.60 8.46 -0.33
N GLY A 211 -26.40 8.63 -0.91
CA GLY A 211 -26.16 9.56 -2.01
C GLY A 211 -26.71 9.11 -3.37
N GLU A 212 -26.88 7.79 -3.57
CA GLU A 212 -27.47 7.20 -4.78
C GLU A 212 -29.00 7.21 -4.78
N GLN A 213 -29.66 7.36 -3.62
CA GLN A 213 -31.13 7.45 -3.53
C GLN A 213 -31.67 8.89 -3.59
N ALA A 214 -30.79 9.91 -3.64
CA ALA A 214 -31.16 11.33 -3.63
C ALA A 214 -30.89 12.04 -4.97
N LYS A 215 -30.95 11.31 -6.09
CA LYS A 215 -30.95 11.87 -7.45
C LYS A 215 -32.11 11.36 -8.28
#